data_AF-A0A3R7PP26-F1
#
_entry.id   AF-A0A3R7PP26-F1
#
_cell.length_a   1.000
_cell.length_b   1.000
_cell.length_c   1.000
_cell.angle_alpha   90.00
_cell.angle_beta   90.00
_cell.angle_gamma   90.00
#
_symmetry.space_group_name_H-M   'P 1'
#
loop_
_entity.id
_entity.type
_entity.pdbx_description
1 polymer ?
#
loop_
_entity_poly.entity_id
_entity_poly.type
_entity_poly.pdbx_seq_one_letter_code
_entity_poly.pdbx_strand_id
1 'polypeptide(L)'
;MAKLSPLPLILQLDSRLPSRSVTRGSWLILAYWIFALVVAVVHVLPIIPRQQPARGFAIYNNIRIQSSFLFPMFQASAFCLVLRVKYQQLHRELESCVASASRSVALEDQGTETKSVTSAHDDLREKLFGEGEQDGEELEDASKCPPSCFALEELRLVHLALARLTSRLARSFTPHLMYVIPTYFMLTCASFFELYKSMENGKEATVHAIYSVLLVLHPTVLAVAFYLLRTERDRTWRVVHGFPLSHLPRRLRQQLVFFSSQLLHAAPAFSVAGFVSVDPNFILEMIGVVTTYLSIMISFR
;
A
#
# COMPACT_ATOMS: atom_id res chain seq x y z
N MET A 1 -10.29 10.74 -22.73
CA MET A 1 -10.32 10.58 -21.26
C MET A 1 -8.89 10.73 -20.72
N ALA A 2 -8.49 11.94 -20.34
CA ALA A 2 -7.21 12.16 -19.66
C ALA A 2 -7.34 11.72 -18.19
N LYS A 3 -6.89 10.50 -17.87
CA LYS A 3 -6.75 10.04 -16.49
C LYS A 3 -5.67 10.90 -15.82
N LEU A 4 -6.09 11.82 -14.95
CA LEU A 4 -5.20 12.48 -13.98
C LEU A 4 -4.38 11.38 -13.29
N SER A 5 -3.07 11.39 -13.52
CA SER A 5 -2.16 10.51 -12.80
C SER A 5 -2.25 10.86 -11.31
N PRO A 6 -2.20 9.88 -10.39
CA PRO A 6 -2.25 10.15 -8.95
C PRO A 6 -0.98 10.84 -8.42
N LEU A 7 0.06 11.01 -9.26
CA LEU A 7 1.35 11.61 -8.90
C LEU A 7 1.28 13.04 -8.33
N PRO A 8 0.61 14.02 -8.96
CA PRO A 8 0.52 15.40 -8.44
C PRO A 8 -0.05 15.48 -7.03
N LEU A 9 -1.00 14.61 -6.67
CA LEU A 9 -1.63 14.61 -5.35
C LEU A 9 -0.69 14.04 -4.28
N ILE A 10 0.19 13.11 -4.65
CA ILE A 10 1.24 12.60 -3.76
C ILE A 10 2.30 13.67 -3.52
N LEU A 11 2.73 14.38 -4.57
CA LEU A 11 3.71 15.45 -4.45
C LEU A 11 3.20 16.60 -3.57
N GLN A 12 1.91 16.90 -3.63
CA GLN A 12 1.27 17.86 -2.71
C GLN A 12 1.18 17.35 -1.26
N LEU A 13 1.02 16.04 -1.04
CA LEU A 13 1.07 15.45 0.30
C LEU A 13 2.51 15.36 0.84
N ASP A 14 3.51 15.39 -0.04
CA ASP A 14 4.91 15.23 0.36
C ASP A 14 5.51 16.49 0.99
N SER A 15 5.05 17.68 0.57
CA SER A 15 5.50 18.96 1.15
C SER A 15 5.09 19.15 2.61
N ARG A 16 4.09 18.40 3.10
CA ARG A 16 3.54 18.57 4.45
C ARG A 16 4.13 17.64 5.51
N LEU A 17 4.98 16.67 5.14
CA LEU A 17 5.39 15.60 6.05
C LEU A 17 6.92 15.40 6.03
N PRO A 18 7.64 15.53 7.16
CA PRO A 18 9.11 15.42 7.19
C PRO A 18 9.63 14.02 6.85
N SER A 19 10.51 13.94 5.83
CA SER A 19 10.95 12.70 5.15
C SER A 19 12.06 11.91 5.85
N ARG A 20 11.88 11.50 7.12
CA ARG A 20 12.99 10.91 7.90
C ARG A 20 13.02 9.40 8.16
N SER A 21 12.14 8.56 7.58
CA SER A 21 12.30 7.10 7.76
C SER A 21 11.93 6.26 6.54
N VAL A 22 12.90 5.97 5.68
CA VAL A 22 12.81 4.86 4.72
C VAL A 22 13.09 3.57 5.50
N THR A 23 12.09 2.69 5.62
CA THR A 23 12.23 1.43 6.36
C THR A 23 13.05 0.39 5.56
N ARG A 24 13.74 -0.54 6.25
CA ARG A 24 14.50 -1.64 5.63
C ARG A 24 13.70 -2.43 4.58
N GLY A 25 12.39 -2.57 4.75
CA GLY A 25 11.53 -3.26 3.79
C GLY A 25 11.40 -2.56 2.44
N SER A 26 11.44 -1.23 2.40
CA SER A 26 11.40 -0.47 1.14
C SER A 26 12.68 -0.67 0.32
N TRP A 27 13.82 -0.80 1.00
CA TRP A 27 15.10 -1.09 0.34
C TRP A 27 15.15 -2.48 -0.27
N LEU A 28 14.55 -3.50 0.37
CA LEU A 28 14.50 -4.86 -0.18
C LEU A 28 13.72 -4.93 -1.49
N ILE A 29 12.58 -4.23 -1.57
CA ILE A 29 11.77 -4.21 -2.78
C ILE A 29 12.48 -3.43 -3.90
N LEU A 30 13.12 -2.30 -3.58
CA LEU A 30 13.91 -1.56 -4.57
C LEU A 30 15.10 -2.39 -5.08
N ALA A 31 15.85 -3.03 -4.17
CA ALA A 31 16.97 -3.90 -4.52
C ALA A 31 16.52 -5.07 -5.40
N TYR A 32 15.34 -5.64 -5.11
CA TYR A 32 14.74 -6.67 -5.96
C TYR A 32 14.49 -6.19 -7.39
N TRP A 33 13.91 -5.01 -7.58
CA TRP A 33 13.64 -4.49 -8.92
C TRP A 33 14.92 -4.16 -9.70
N ILE A 34 15.95 -3.66 -9.02
CA ILE A 34 17.28 -3.45 -9.62
C ILE A 34 17.87 -4.80 -10.04
N PHE A 35 17.82 -5.81 -9.15
CA PHE A 35 18.29 -7.15 -9.46
C PHE A 35 17.53 -7.77 -10.64
N ALA A 36 16.20 -7.71 -10.65
CA ALA A 36 15.37 -8.23 -11.74
C ALA A 36 15.71 -7.54 -13.08
N LEU A 37 15.95 -6.22 -13.07
CA LEU A 37 16.38 -5.48 -14.25
C LEU A 37 17.76 -5.93 -14.74
N VAL A 38 18.73 -6.08 -13.83
CA VAL A 38 20.08 -6.56 -14.17
C VAL A 38 20.03 -7.96 -14.75
N VAL A 39 19.28 -8.88 -14.13
CA VAL A 39 19.14 -10.26 -14.62
C VAL A 39 18.49 -10.27 -16.02
N ALA A 40 17.45 -9.45 -16.23
CA ALA A 40 16.84 -9.30 -17.55
C ALA A 40 17.83 -8.77 -18.58
N VAL A 41 18.62 -7.75 -18.25
CA VAL A 41 19.59 -7.16 -19.19
C VAL A 41 20.75 -8.11 -19.50
N VAL A 42 21.34 -8.72 -18.47
CA VAL A 42 22.56 -9.52 -18.59
C VAL A 42 22.29 -10.89 -19.20
N HIS A 43 21.20 -11.57 -18.80
CA HIS A 43 20.96 -12.93 -19.26
C HIS A 43 20.11 -12.99 -20.51
N VAL A 44 19.20 -12.03 -20.71
CA VAL A 44 18.18 -12.17 -21.75
C VAL A 44 18.58 -11.50 -23.06
N LEU A 45 19.21 -10.32 -23.03
CA LEU A 45 19.66 -9.66 -24.26
C LEU A 45 20.69 -10.49 -25.06
N PRO A 46 21.69 -11.16 -24.44
CA PRO A 46 22.69 -11.91 -25.20
C PRO A 46 22.15 -13.20 -25.84
N ILE A 47 21.04 -13.75 -25.32
CA ILE A 47 20.49 -15.03 -25.79
C ILE A 47 19.73 -14.87 -27.11
N ILE A 48 19.44 -13.65 -27.60
CA ILE A 48 18.78 -13.43 -28.89
C ILE A 48 19.71 -13.95 -30.01
N PRO A 49 19.51 -15.17 -30.54
CA PRO A 49 20.51 -15.79 -31.39
C PRO A 49 20.35 -15.23 -32.80
N ARG A 50 21.47 -14.82 -33.41
CA ARG A 50 21.53 -14.45 -34.84
C ARG A 50 21.12 -15.60 -35.80
N GLN A 51 21.12 -16.86 -35.33
CA GLN A 51 20.97 -18.04 -36.19
C GLN A 51 19.57 -18.67 -36.23
N GLN A 52 18.64 -18.33 -35.33
CA GLN A 52 17.26 -18.88 -35.35
C GLN A 52 16.22 -17.78 -35.12
N PRO A 53 15.83 -17.04 -36.18
CA PRO A 53 14.96 -15.87 -36.05
C PRO A 53 13.58 -16.22 -35.45
N ALA A 54 13.05 -17.42 -35.71
CA ALA A 54 11.77 -17.84 -35.16
C ALA A 54 11.80 -18.03 -33.63
N ARG A 55 12.84 -18.67 -33.09
CA ARG A 55 13.01 -18.80 -31.62
C ARG A 55 13.31 -17.46 -30.97
N GLY A 56 14.17 -16.65 -31.60
CA GLY A 56 14.47 -15.30 -31.15
C GLY A 56 13.20 -14.42 -31.07
N PHE A 57 12.31 -14.53 -32.06
CA PHE A 57 11.05 -13.79 -32.09
C PHE A 57 10.08 -14.22 -30.97
N ALA A 58 9.98 -15.53 -30.69
CA ALA A 58 9.16 -16.04 -29.59
C ALA A 58 9.68 -15.55 -28.22
N ILE A 59 10.99 -15.63 -28.01
CA ILE A 59 11.65 -15.13 -26.79
C ILE A 59 11.43 -13.61 -26.65
N TYR A 60 11.65 -12.84 -27.72
CA TYR A 60 11.44 -11.39 -27.74
C TYR A 60 10.00 -11.01 -27.38
N ASN A 61 9.02 -11.68 -27.99
CA ASN A 61 7.60 -11.42 -27.68
C ASN A 61 7.27 -11.76 -26.23
N ASN A 62 7.79 -12.86 -25.70
CA ASN A 62 7.59 -13.20 -24.29
C ASN A 62 8.17 -12.12 -23.37
N ILE A 63 9.40 -11.65 -23.63
CA ILE A 63 10.04 -10.56 -22.87
C ILE A 63 9.24 -9.26 -22.98
N ARG A 64 8.74 -8.93 -24.17
CA ARG A 64 7.94 -7.73 -24.41
C ARG A 64 6.60 -7.78 -23.67
N ILE A 65 5.95 -8.94 -23.68
CA ILE A 65 4.70 -9.17 -22.95
C ILE A 65 4.97 -9.05 -21.45
N GLN A 66 6.02 -9.71 -20.94
CA GLN A 66 6.49 -9.62 -19.55
C GLN A 66 6.77 -8.17 -19.15
N SER A 67 7.59 -7.43 -19.91
CA SER A 67 7.97 -6.06 -19.57
C SER A 67 6.76 -5.11 -19.53
N SER A 68 5.75 -5.37 -20.38
CA SER A 68 4.48 -4.64 -20.36
C SER A 68 3.67 -4.85 -19.08
N PHE A 69 3.84 -5.98 -18.39
CA PHE A 69 3.22 -6.27 -17.08
C PHE A 69 4.09 -5.91 -15.89
N LEU A 70 5.41 -6.01 -16.04
CA LEU A 70 6.37 -5.69 -14.98
C LEU A 70 6.28 -4.22 -14.57
N PHE A 71 6.13 -3.32 -15.54
CA PHE A 71 6.11 -1.89 -15.25
C PHE A 71 4.90 -1.46 -14.38
N PRO A 72 3.64 -1.83 -14.70
CA PRO A 72 2.51 -1.57 -13.82
C PRO A 72 2.66 -2.20 -12.43
N MET A 73 3.23 -3.40 -12.31
CA MET A 73 3.47 -4.03 -11.01
C MET A 73 4.56 -3.34 -10.19
N PHE A 74 5.61 -2.86 -10.85
CA PHE A 74 6.60 -1.99 -10.23
C PHE A 74 5.94 -0.73 -9.68
N GLN A 75 5.14 -0.06 -10.49
CA GLN A 75 4.40 1.13 -10.06
C GLN A 75 3.46 0.83 -8.89
N ALA A 76 2.72 -0.28 -8.94
CA ALA A 76 1.82 -0.69 -7.87
C ALA A 76 2.57 -0.94 -6.55
N SER A 77 3.65 -1.73 -6.60
CA SER A 77 4.45 -2.06 -5.42
C SER A 77 5.15 -0.83 -4.83
N ALA A 78 5.74 0.03 -5.67
CA ALA A 78 6.32 1.30 -5.24
C ALA A 78 5.27 2.22 -4.59
N PHE A 79 4.09 2.33 -5.19
CA PHE A 79 3.00 3.14 -4.63
C PHE A 79 2.51 2.58 -3.29
N CYS A 80 2.39 1.25 -3.16
CA CYS A 80 2.03 0.61 -1.89
C CYS A 80 3.04 0.91 -0.80
N LEU A 81 4.34 0.96 -1.13
CA LEU A 81 5.38 1.33 -0.16
C LEU A 81 5.30 2.78 0.26
N VAL A 82 5.05 3.70 -0.68
CA VAL A 82 4.85 5.12 -0.36
C VAL A 82 3.65 5.28 0.57
N LEU A 83 2.52 4.65 0.25
CA LEU A 83 1.35 4.66 1.12
C LEU A 83 1.67 4.09 2.49
N ARG A 84 2.40 2.97 2.57
CA ARG A 84 2.81 2.36 3.82
C ARG A 84 3.59 3.34 4.70
N VAL A 85 4.58 4.03 4.14
CA VAL A 85 5.38 5.03 4.87
C VAL A 85 4.48 6.16 5.39
N LYS A 86 3.53 6.63 4.58
CA LYS A 86 2.58 7.68 5.01
C LYS A 86 1.63 7.19 6.11
N TYR A 87 1.16 5.93 6.06
CA TYR A 87 0.37 5.34 7.16
C TYR A 87 1.20 5.20 8.45
N GLN A 88 2.47 4.81 8.35
CA GLN A 88 3.36 4.74 9.52
C GLN A 88 3.58 6.12 10.14
N GLN A 89 3.69 7.15 9.33
CA GLN A 89 3.82 8.51 9.83
C GLN A 89 2.54 8.99 10.52
N LEU A 90 1.39 8.82 9.85
CA LEU A 90 0.07 9.08 10.42
C LEU A 90 -0.09 8.39 11.78
N HIS A 91 0.35 7.14 11.88
CA HIS A 91 0.30 6.37 13.11
C HIS A 91 1.12 6.99 14.25
N ARG A 92 2.35 7.44 13.99
CA ARG A 92 3.20 8.09 15.01
C ARG A 92 2.61 9.42 15.47
N GLU A 93 2.07 10.20 14.53
CA GLU A 93 1.44 11.49 14.84
C GLU A 93 0.18 11.28 15.68
N LEU A 94 -0.64 10.27 15.36
CA LEU A 94 -1.78 9.86 16.17
C LEU A 94 -1.39 9.49 17.59
N GLU A 95 -0.40 8.61 17.75
CA GLU A 95 0.08 8.18 19.08
C GLU A 95 0.56 9.38 19.90
N SER A 96 1.30 10.31 19.29
CA SER A 96 1.77 11.54 19.93
C SER A 96 0.63 12.46 20.36
N CYS A 97 -0.36 12.67 19.48
CA CYS A 97 -1.52 13.52 19.76
C CYS A 97 -2.39 12.96 20.89
N VAL A 98 -2.56 11.65 20.94
CA VAL A 98 -3.36 11.06 22.01
C VAL A 98 -2.58 11.01 23.33
N ALA A 99 -1.26 10.79 23.28
CA ALA A 99 -0.41 10.87 24.47
C ALA A 99 -0.32 12.29 25.04
N SER A 100 -0.36 13.34 24.19
CA SER A 100 -0.45 14.73 24.67
C SER A 100 -1.82 15.04 25.27
N ALA A 101 -2.91 14.62 24.62
CA ALA A 101 -4.27 14.79 25.13
C ALA A 101 -4.49 14.08 26.47
N SER A 102 -3.95 12.87 26.63
CA SER A 102 -4.06 12.11 27.88
C SER A 102 -3.30 12.81 29.02
N ARG A 103 -2.16 13.42 28.72
CA ARG A 103 -1.37 14.21 29.70
C ARG A 103 -2.05 15.52 30.08
N SER A 104 -2.69 16.22 29.13
CA SER A 104 -3.41 17.45 29.46
C SER A 104 -4.60 17.18 30.38
N VAL A 105 -5.35 16.10 30.14
CA VAL A 105 -6.45 15.69 31.03
C VAL A 105 -5.93 15.36 32.44
N ALA A 106 -4.82 14.62 32.55
CA ALA A 106 -4.25 14.29 33.86
C ALA A 106 -3.74 15.52 34.63
N LEU A 107 -3.34 16.60 33.95
CA LEU A 107 -2.91 17.86 34.56
C LEU A 107 -4.09 18.76 34.95
N GLU A 108 -5.19 18.73 34.19
CA GLU A 108 -6.43 19.43 34.58
C GLU A 108 -7.02 18.85 35.88
N ASP A 109 -6.95 17.53 36.08
CA ASP A 109 -7.33 16.88 37.34
C ASP A 109 -6.47 17.38 38.54
N GLN A 110 -5.29 17.98 38.28
CA GLN A 110 -4.42 18.58 39.30
C GLN A 110 -4.67 20.08 39.55
N GLY A 111 -5.65 20.70 38.87
CA GLY A 111 -6.18 22.03 39.22
C GLY A 111 -5.30 23.24 38.84
N THR A 112 -4.47 23.14 37.80
CA THR A 112 -3.57 24.25 37.40
C THR A 112 -4.12 25.02 36.18
N GLU A 113 -4.55 26.28 36.36
CA GLU A 113 -5.02 27.16 35.26
C GLU A 113 -3.88 27.55 34.29
N THR A 114 -3.95 27.17 33.01
CA THR A 114 -3.02 27.62 31.95
C THR A 114 -3.69 28.62 30.99
N LYS A 115 -3.17 29.85 30.89
CA LYS A 115 -3.80 30.99 30.18
C LYS A 115 -3.12 31.50 28.87
N SER A 116 -2.18 30.79 28.22
CA SER A 116 -1.29 31.48 27.23
C SER A 116 -1.02 30.88 25.84
N VAL A 117 -1.88 30.04 25.21
CA VAL A 117 -1.52 29.36 23.93
C VAL A 117 -2.49 29.57 22.76
N THR A 118 -3.48 30.47 22.85
CA THR A 118 -4.53 30.63 21.82
C THR A 118 -4.14 31.40 20.55
N SER A 119 -3.14 32.28 20.59
CA SER A 119 -2.91 33.29 19.53
C SER A 119 -2.39 32.77 18.17
N ALA A 120 -1.88 31.54 18.05
CA ALA A 120 -1.27 31.04 16.81
C ALA A 120 -2.20 30.15 15.96
N HIS A 121 -3.33 29.71 16.51
CA HIS A 121 -4.24 28.78 15.82
C HIS A 121 -5.35 29.47 15.02
N ASP A 122 -5.73 30.69 15.39
CA ASP A 122 -6.82 31.42 14.73
C ASP A 122 -6.49 31.80 13.27
N ASP A 123 -5.22 32.12 12.98
CA ASP A 123 -4.75 32.49 11.65
C ASP A 123 -4.76 31.33 10.62
N LEU A 124 -4.79 30.08 11.09
CA LEU A 124 -4.83 28.88 10.25
C LEU A 124 -6.25 28.40 9.95
N ARG A 125 -7.20 28.72 10.85
CA ARG A 125 -8.63 28.44 10.71
C ARG A 125 -9.27 29.32 9.64
N GLU A 126 -8.94 30.61 9.65
CA GLU A 126 -9.43 31.60 8.66
C GLU A 126 -8.99 31.24 7.23
N LYS A 127 -7.81 30.64 7.06
CA LYS A 127 -7.29 30.21 5.74
C LYS A 127 -7.94 28.94 5.18
N LEU A 128 -8.58 28.12 6.00
CA LEU A 128 -9.10 26.80 5.59
C LEU A 128 -10.61 26.76 5.41
N PHE A 129 -11.36 27.61 6.13
CA PHE A 129 -12.82 27.59 6.12
C PHE A 129 -13.33 29.01 5.91
N GLY A 130 -13.46 29.40 4.64
CA GLY A 130 -14.11 30.65 4.26
C GLY A 130 -15.51 30.74 4.87
N GLU A 131 -15.85 31.95 5.30
CA GLU A 131 -17.03 32.35 6.07
C GLU A 131 -18.31 31.64 5.62
N GLY A 132 -18.68 30.59 6.36
CA GLY A 132 -20.01 30.00 6.34
C GLY A 132 -20.74 30.43 7.60
N GLU A 133 -21.71 31.32 7.44
CA GLU A 133 -22.57 31.87 8.50
C GLU A 133 -23.34 30.73 9.18
N GLN A 134 -23.08 30.51 10.47
CA GLN A 134 -23.70 29.44 11.28
C GLN A 134 -24.19 30.01 12.61
N ASP A 135 -25.44 29.68 12.96
CA ASP A 135 -26.27 30.26 14.04
C ASP A 135 -25.61 30.29 15.43
N GLY A 136 -25.79 31.41 16.13
CA GLY A 136 -24.95 31.90 17.23
C GLY A 136 -25.14 31.37 18.66
N GLU A 137 -25.80 30.22 18.89
CA GLU A 137 -25.99 29.70 20.27
C GLU A 137 -24.97 28.63 20.72
N GLU A 138 -24.08 28.13 19.85
CA GLU A 138 -22.99 27.19 20.23
C GLU A 138 -21.61 27.86 20.45
N LEU A 139 -21.52 29.20 20.35
CA LEU A 139 -20.24 29.89 20.20
C LEU A 139 -19.47 30.12 21.52
N GLU A 140 -20.13 30.24 22.67
CA GLU A 140 -19.43 30.50 23.96
C GLU A 140 -18.63 29.29 24.45
N ASP A 141 -18.96 28.08 24.02
CA ASP A 141 -18.26 26.86 24.44
C ASP A 141 -17.14 26.44 23.46
N ALA A 142 -16.92 27.22 22.38
CA ALA A 142 -15.87 26.94 21.38
C ALA A 142 -14.49 27.46 21.80
N SER A 143 -14.41 28.44 22.70
CA SER A 143 -13.16 29.08 23.16
C SER A 143 -12.25 28.13 23.97
N LYS A 144 -12.79 27.04 24.52
CA LYS A 144 -12.07 26.13 25.43
C LYS A 144 -11.60 24.82 24.79
N CYS A 145 -11.58 24.72 23.46
CA CYS A 145 -11.20 23.47 22.80
C CYS A 145 -9.68 23.22 22.95
N PRO A 146 -9.24 22.10 23.53
CA PRO A 146 -7.82 21.81 23.69
C PRO A 146 -7.14 21.66 22.32
N PRO A 147 -5.85 22.02 22.19
CA PRO A 147 -5.10 21.95 20.94
C PRO A 147 -5.10 20.54 20.31
N SER A 148 -5.29 19.49 21.12
CA SER A 148 -5.43 18.11 20.67
C SER A 148 -6.64 17.86 19.74
N CYS A 149 -7.72 18.64 19.89
CA CYS A 149 -8.90 18.50 19.02
C CYS A 149 -8.60 18.93 17.58
N PHE A 150 -7.80 19.99 17.40
CA PHE A 150 -7.38 20.45 16.08
C PHE A 150 -6.42 19.45 15.42
N ALA A 151 -5.47 18.91 16.19
CA ALA A 151 -4.55 17.90 15.68
C ALA A 151 -5.26 16.59 15.29
N LEU A 152 -6.27 16.15 16.05
CA LEU A 152 -7.06 14.96 15.69
C LEU A 152 -7.89 15.19 14.42
N GLU A 153 -8.43 16.40 14.24
CA GLU A 153 -9.17 16.76 13.03
C GLU A 153 -8.26 16.77 11.80
N GLU A 154 -7.06 17.35 11.89
CA GLU A 154 -6.07 17.30 10.82
C GLU A 154 -5.68 15.85 10.47
N LEU A 155 -5.40 15.04 11.49
CA LEU A 155 -5.08 13.63 11.33
C LEU A 155 -6.21 12.86 10.63
N ARG A 156 -7.47 13.15 10.99
CA ARG A 156 -8.66 12.58 10.33
C ARG A 156 -8.66 12.92 8.84
N LEU A 157 -8.39 14.18 8.48
CA LEU A 157 -8.33 14.61 7.09
C LEU A 157 -7.21 13.90 6.31
N VAL A 158 -6.02 13.77 6.91
CA VAL A 158 -4.89 13.03 6.30
C VAL A 158 -5.25 11.56 6.09
N HIS A 159 -5.88 10.92 7.09
CA HIS A 159 -6.34 9.54 6.97
C HIS A 159 -7.38 9.38 5.85
N LEU A 160 -8.38 10.27 5.78
CA LEU A 160 -9.38 10.25 4.72
C LEU A 160 -8.76 10.42 3.34
N ALA A 161 -7.75 11.29 3.21
CA ALA A 161 -6.98 11.44 1.97
C ALA A 161 -6.25 10.14 1.61
N LEU A 162 -5.57 9.50 2.56
CA LEU A 162 -4.88 8.23 2.36
C LEU A 162 -5.85 7.08 2.01
N ALA A 163 -7.00 7.02 2.67
CA ALA A 163 -8.04 6.03 2.39
C ALA A 163 -8.62 6.22 0.98
N ARG A 164 -8.90 7.47 0.57
CA ARG A 164 -9.34 7.80 -0.79
C ARG A 164 -8.28 7.44 -1.83
N LEU A 165 -7.01 7.71 -1.57
CA LEU A 165 -5.89 7.33 -2.45
C LEU A 165 -5.77 5.81 -2.57
N THR A 166 -5.84 5.09 -1.45
CA THR A 166 -5.81 3.63 -1.42
C THR A 166 -6.98 3.04 -2.21
N SER A 167 -8.20 3.59 -2.06
CA SER A 167 -9.38 3.17 -2.80
C SER A 167 -9.26 3.44 -4.31
N ARG A 168 -8.74 4.62 -4.70
CA ARG A 168 -8.47 4.95 -6.11
C ARG A 168 -7.42 4.02 -6.71
N LEU A 169 -6.37 3.71 -5.97
CA LEU A 169 -5.34 2.76 -6.37
C LEU A 169 -5.96 1.38 -6.59
N ALA A 170 -6.69 0.87 -5.61
CA ALA A 170 -7.36 -0.42 -5.70
C ALA A 170 -8.28 -0.47 -6.93
N ARG A 171 -9.12 0.55 -7.14
CA ARG A 171 -10.02 0.63 -8.30
C ARG A 171 -9.28 0.66 -9.64
N SER A 172 -8.15 1.38 -9.72
CA SER A 172 -7.36 1.47 -10.95
C SER A 172 -6.61 0.18 -11.27
N PHE A 173 -6.11 -0.52 -10.23
CA PHE A 173 -5.29 -1.72 -10.39
C PHE A 173 -6.11 -3.01 -10.42
N THR A 174 -7.32 -3.03 -9.88
CA THR A 174 -8.17 -4.25 -9.84
C THR A 174 -8.34 -4.90 -11.21
N PRO A 175 -8.74 -4.19 -12.29
CA PRO A 175 -8.85 -4.80 -13.61
C PRO A 175 -7.51 -5.34 -14.14
N HIS A 176 -6.41 -4.66 -13.78
CA HIS A 176 -5.08 -5.08 -14.16
C HIS A 176 -4.68 -6.36 -13.44
N LEU A 177 -4.95 -6.46 -12.14
CA LEU A 177 -4.73 -7.68 -11.34
C LEU A 177 -5.56 -8.85 -11.85
N MET A 178 -6.82 -8.62 -12.24
CA MET A 178 -7.68 -9.66 -12.84
C MET A 178 -7.06 -10.30 -14.09
N TYR A 179 -6.30 -9.52 -14.87
CA TYR A 179 -5.65 -10.01 -16.08
C TYR A 179 -4.24 -10.56 -15.82
N VAL A 180 -3.49 -9.89 -14.94
CA VAL A 180 -2.11 -10.24 -14.59
C VAL A 180 -2.06 -11.57 -13.83
N ILE A 181 -2.94 -11.79 -12.85
CA ILE A 181 -2.91 -13.01 -12.01
C ILE A 181 -3.01 -14.30 -12.85
N PRO A 182 -4.03 -14.48 -13.71
CA PRO A 182 -4.13 -15.68 -14.54
C PRO A 182 -2.98 -15.80 -15.54
N THR A 183 -2.52 -14.67 -16.08
CA THR A 183 -1.38 -14.65 -17.02
C THR A 183 -0.10 -15.16 -16.33
N TYR A 184 0.19 -14.68 -15.11
CA TYR A 184 1.34 -15.14 -14.33
C TYR A 184 1.19 -16.60 -13.91
N PHE A 185 -0.01 -17.04 -13.56
CA PHE A 185 -0.29 -18.43 -13.27
C PHE A 185 0.07 -19.32 -14.48
N MET A 186 -0.46 -19.01 -15.66
CA MET A 186 -0.19 -19.79 -16.89
C MET A 186 1.29 -19.78 -17.28
N LEU A 187 1.94 -18.62 -17.19
CA LEU A 187 3.38 -18.49 -17.44
C LEU A 187 4.20 -19.32 -16.44
N THR A 188 3.77 -19.38 -15.17
CA THR A 188 4.46 -20.12 -14.12
C THR A 188 4.37 -21.62 -14.39
N CYS A 189 3.17 -22.12 -14.71
CA CYS A 189 2.98 -23.50 -15.13
C CYS A 189 3.82 -23.85 -16.37
N ALA A 190 3.79 -23.02 -17.41
CA ALA A 190 4.58 -23.24 -18.62
C ALA A 190 6.09 -23.24 -18.34
N SER A 191 6.57 -22.30 -17.52
CA SER A 191 7.97 -22.19 -17.13
C SER A 191 8.47 -23.41 -16.37
N PHE A 192 7.71 -23.89 -15.39
CA PHE A 192 8.06 -25.09 -14.63
C PHE A 192 8.01 -26.36 -15.48
N PHE A 193 7.08 -26.45 -16.43
CA PHE A 193 7.03 -27.57 -17.36
C PHE A 193 8.24 -27.60 -18.30
N GLU A 194 8.64 -26.45 -18.85
CA GLU A 194 9.88 -26.34 -19.65
C GLU A 194 11.12 -26.62 -18.80
N LEU A 195 11.16 -26.19 -17.54
CA LEU A 195 12.21 -26.55 -16.61
C LEU A 195 12.30 -28.08 -16.42
N TYR A 196 11.17 -28.74 -16.18
CA TYR A 196 11.10 -30.20 -16.06
C TYR A 196 11.66 -30.90 -17.31
N LYS A 197 11.19 -30.49 -18.49
CA LYS A 197 11.67 -31.01 -19.79
C LYS A 197 13.16 -30.74 -20.02
N SER A 198 13.64 -29.58 -19.59
CA SER A 198 15.04 -29.18 -19.70
C SER A 198 15.95 -30.00 -18.78
N MET A 199 15.49 -30.35 -17.58
CA MET A 199 16.21 -31.25 -16.66
C MET A 199 16.37 -32.66 -17.25
N GLU A 200 15.34 -33.18 -17.92
CA GLU A 200 15.39 -34.48 -18.57
C GLU A 200 16.37 -34.51 -19.77
N ASN A 201 16.42 -33.43 -20.55
CA ASN A 201 17.28 -33.33 -21.73
C ASN A 201 18.72 -32.87 -21.42
N GLY A 202 19.03 -32.53 -20.16
CA GLY A 202 20.36 -32.11 -19.71
C GLY A 202 20.88 -30.79 -20.31
N LYS A 203 20.02 -29.99 -20.93
CA LYS A 203 20.40 -28.73 -21.59
C LYS A 203 19.54 -27.58 -21.10
N GLU A 204 20.18 -26.48 -20.72
CA GLU A 204 19.56 -25.17 -20.40
C GLU A 204 18.73 -25.09 -19.11
N ALA A 205 18.81 -26.10 -18.23
CA ALA A 205 17.99 -26.17 -17.00
C ALA A 205 18.19 -24.95 -16.09
N THR A 206 19.42 -24.44 -16.01
CA THR A 206 19.76 -23.26 -15.22
C THR A 206 18.98 -22.01 -15.67
N VAL A 207 18.81 -21.81 -16.98
CA VAL A 207 18.11 -20.64 -17.53
C VAL A 207 16.62 -20.71 -17.19
N HIS A 208 16.01 -21.88 -17.40
CA HIS A 208 14.60 -22.11 -17.04
C HIS A 208 14.36 -22.01 -15.53
N ALA A 209 15.31 -22.44 -14.70
CA ALA A 209 15.23 -22.34 -13.25
C ALA A 209 15.25 -20.87 -12.80
N ILE A 210 16.21 -20.09 -13.29
CA ILE A 210 16.31 -18.65 -12.99
C ILE A 210 15.02 -17.93 -13.44
N TYR A 211 14.52 -18.22 -14.64
CA TYR A 211 13.31 -17.61 -15.16
C TYR A 211 12.07 -17.98 -14.32
N SER A 212 11.93 -19.25 -13.92
CA SER A 212 10.83 -19.71 -13.05
C SER A 212 10.86 -19.00 -11.69
N VAL A 213 12.03 -18.86 -11.08
CA VAL A 213 12.19 -18.15 -9.81
C VAL A 213 11.81 -16.68 -9.93
N LEU A 214 12.28 -15.98 -10.97
CA LEU A 214 11.91 -14.59 -11.19
C LEU A 214 10.40 -14.43 -11.36
N LEU A 215 9.76 -15.35 -12.09
CA LEU A 215 8.35 -15.29 -12.38
C LEU A 215 7.48 -15.46 -11.13
N VAL A 216 7.87 -16.33 -10.20
CA VAL A 216 7.20 -16.51 -8.89
C VAL A 216 7.49 -15.36 -7.94
N LEU A 217 8.69 -14.79 -8.00
CA LEU A 217 9.11 -13.73 -7.07
C LEU A 217 8.33 -12.42 -7.27
N HIS A 218 7.96 -12.07 -8.51
CA HIS A 218 7.21 -10.85 -8.81
C HIS A 218 5.83 -10.76 -8.11
N PRO A 219 4.90 -11.72 -8.29
CA PRO A 219 3.62 -11.69 -7.61
C PRO A 219 3.79 -11.81 -6.09
N THR A 220 4.83 -12.49 -5.62
CA THR A 220 5.16 -12.58 -4.19
C THR A 220 5.51 -11.22 -3.61
N VAL A 221 6.39 -10.45 -4.27
CA VAL A 221 6.76 -9.09 -3.84
C VAL A 221 5.55 -8.17 -3.83
N LEU A 222 4.68 -8.27 -4.83
CA LEU A 222 3.45 -7.50 -4.89
C LEU A 222 2.49 -7.87 -3.74
N ALA A 223 2.28 -9.16 -3.48
CA ALA A 223 1.43 -9.64 -2.39
C ALA A 223 1.98 -9.19 -1.02
N VAL A 224 3.30 -9.25 -0.82
CA VAL A 224 3.95 -8.74 0.39
C VAL A 224 3.74 -7.23 0.54
N ALA A 225 3.87 -6.45 -0.53
CA ALA A 225 3.64 -5.00 -0.49
C ALA A 225 2.19 -4.67 -0.08
N PHE A 226 1.21 -5.37 -0.64
CA PHE A 226 -0.20 -5.22 -0.25
C PHE A 226 -0.47 -5.66 1.19
N TYR A 227 0.11 -6.79 1.61
CA TYR A 227 0.00 -7.29 2.97
C TYR A 227 0.56 -6.31 4.00
N LEU A 228 1.74 -5.73 3.73
CA LEU A 228 2.36 -4.73 4.61
C LEU A 228 1.50 -3.47 4.70
N LEU A 229 0.97 -2.97 3.58
CA LEU A 229 0.08 -1.82 3.55
C LEU A 229 -1.20 -2.07 4.37
N ARG A 230 -1.81 -3.25 4.20
CA ARG A 230 -2.98 -3.68 4.97
C ARG A 230 -2.67 -3.74 6.47
N THR A 231 -1.52 -4.31 6.83
CA THR A 231 -1.12 -4.47 8.24
C THR A 231 -0.93 -3.12 8.92
N GLU A 232 -0.33 -2.12 8.26
CA GLU A 232 -0.19 -0.78 8.84
C GLU A 232 -1.55 -0.08 9.00
N ARG A 233 -2.46 -0.21 8.02
CA ARG A 233 -3.83 0.30 8.14
C ARG A 233 -4.56 -0.32 9.33
N ASP A 234 -4.49 -1.64 9.47
CA ASP A 234 -5.15 -2.38 10.55
C ASP A 234 -4.48 -2.10 11.91
N ARG A 235 -3.21 -1.67 11.92
CA ARG A 235 -2.52 -1.17 13.11
C ARG A 235 -3.04 0.21 13.54
N THR A 236 -3.24 1.14 12.60
CA THR A 236 -3.86 2.45 12.88
C THR A 236 -5.24 2.28 13.48
N TRP A 237 -6.03 1.34 12.92
CA TRP A 237 -7.34 0.97 13.46
C TRP A 237 -7.27 0.53 14.94
N ARG A 238 -6.37 -0.40 15.26
CA ARG A 238 -6.21 -0.91 16.64
C ARG A 238 -5.82 0.17 17.62
N VAL A 239 -4.98 1.13 17.22
CA VAL A 239 -4.61 2.25 18.09
C VAL A 239 -5.80 3.16 18.37
N VAL A 240 -6.58 3.51 17.35
CA VAL A 240 -7.80 4.31 17.54
C VAL A 240 -8.78 3.63 18.50
N HIS A 241 -8.95 2.31 18.38
CA HIS A 241 -9.85 1.53 19.23
C HIS A 241 -9.32 1.20 20.63
N GLY A 242 -8.00 1.14 20.79
CA GLY A 242 -7.38 0.80 22.06
C GLY A 242 -7.46 1.91 23.10
N PHE A 243 -7.86 3.13 22.71
CA PHE A 243 -7.92 4.26 23.63
C PHE A 243 -9.15 4.20 24.54
N PRO A 244 -8.98 4.39 25.87
CA PRO A 244 -10.08 4.38 26.82
C PRO A 244 -10.92 5.66 26.66
N LEU A 245 -12.03 5.53 25.93
CA LEU A 245 -12.97 6.63 25.64
C LEU A 245 -13.57 7.29 26.88
N SER A 246 -13.50 6.64 28.05
CA SER A 246 -14.05 7.13 29.32
C SER A 246 -13.35 8.37 29.85
N HIS A 247 -12.07 8.56 29.56
CA HIS A 247 -11.26 9.67 30.09
C HIS A 247 -11.13 10.85 29.12
N LEU A 248 -11.69 10.74 27.92
CA LEU A 248 -11.57 11.79 26.91
C LEU A 248 -12.72 12.79 27.05
N PRO A 249 -12.47 14.10 26.84
CA PRO A 249 -13.53 15.09 26.79
C PRO A 249 -14.55 14.73 25.70
N ARG A 250 -15.82 15.05 25.96
CA ARG A 250 -16.97 14.60 25.13
C ARG A 250 -16.78 14.87 23.64
N ARG A 251 -16.24 16.04 23.27
CA ARG A 251 -15.96 16.42 21.87
C ARG A 251 -14.90 15.53 21.23
N LEU A 252 -13.77 15.31 21.91
CA LEU A 252 -12.69 14.46 21.41
C LEU A 252 -13.14 13.01 21.27
N ARG A 253 -13.94 12.52 22.24
CA ARG A 253 -14.58 11.21 22.18
C ARG A 253 -15.48 11.07 20.94
N GLN A 254 -16.31 12.07 20.65
CA GLN A 254 -17.17 12.06 19.46
C GLN A 254 -16.34 12.05 18.16
N GLN A 255 -15.29 12.87 18.07
CA GLN A 255 -14.39 12.86 16.92
C GLN A 255 -13.67 11.52 16.75
N LEU A 256 -13.21 10.91 17.83
CA LEU A 256 -12.51 9.62 17.80
C LEU A 256 -13.46 8.47 17.41
N VAL A 257 -14.70 8.48 17.91
CA VAL A 257 -15.74 7.51 17.50
C VAL A 257 -16.09 7.68 16.03
N PHE A 258 -16.22 8.91 15.54
CA PHE A 258 -16.47 9.16 14.13
C PHE A 258 -15.29 8.73 13.26
N PHE A 259 -14.06 9.03 13.69
CA PHE A 259 -12.84 8.61 13.00
C PHE A 259 -12.71 7.09 12.95
N SER A 260 -13.00 6.42 14.05
CA SER A 260 -13.14 4.97 14.14
C SER A 260 -14.19 4.47 13.11
N SER A 261 -15.41 4.99 13.12
CA SER A 261 -16.43 4.57 12.15
C SER A 261 -15.93 4.69 10.70
N GLN A 262 -15.23 5.77 10.36
CA GLN A 262 -14.61 5.94 9.05
C GLN A 262 -13.54 4.89 8.72
N LEU A 263 -12.69 4.55 9.68
CA LEU A 263 -11.69 3.49 9.53
C LEU A 263 -12.33 2.11 9.31
N LEU A 264 -13.44 1.82 9.99
CA LEU A 264 -14.18 0.56 9.83
C LEU A 264 -14.83 0.46 8.45
N HIS A 265 -15.42 1.56 8.00
CA HIS A 265 -16.13 1.64 6.72
C HIS A 265 -15.21 1.88 5.52
N ALA A 266 -13.96 2.28 5.74
CA ALA A 266 -12.96 2.38 4.68
C ALA A 266 -12.79 1.00 4.05
N ALA A 267 -13.26 0.88 2.80
CA ALA A 267 -13.44 -0.37 2.07
C ALA A 267 -12.28 -1.37 2.25
N PRO A 268 -12.58 -2.69 2.30
CA PRO A 268 -11.60 -3.73 2.56
C PRO A 268 -10.41 -3.66 1.61
N ALA A 269 -9.29 -4.14 2.13
CA ALA A 269 -8.00 -4.22 1.46
C ALA A 269 -8.14 -4.87 0.08
N PHE A 270 -7.34 -4.37 -0.87
CA PHE A 270 -7.13 -4.86 -2.25
C PHE A 270 -7.75 -6.23 -2.54
N SER A 271 -9.05 -6.21 -2.80
CA SER A 271 -9.79 -7.37 -3.27
C SER A 271 -9.98 -7.20 -4.77
N VAL A 272 -9.51 -8.19 -5.51
CA VAL A 272 -9.64 -8.23 -6.95
C VAL A 272 -11.10 -8.56 -7.27
N ALA A 273 -11.86 -7.52 -7.60
CA ALA A 273 -13.29 -7.57 -7.95
C ALA A 273 -14.19 -8.23 -6.88
N GLY A 274 -13.78 -8.23 -5.61
CA GLY A 274 -14.54 -8.85 -4.52
C GLY A 274 -14.34 -10.36 -4.40
N PHE A 275 -13.63 -11.00 -5.35
CA PHE A 275 -13.46 -12.45 -5.39
C PHE A 275 -12.21 -12.92 -4.67
N VAL A 276 -11.09 -12.21 -4.85
CA VAL A 276 -9.77 -12.67 -4.39
C VAL A 276 -9.09 -11.56 -3.60
N SER A 277 -8.84 -11.80 -2.31
CA SER A 277 -7.96 -10.94 -1.53
C SER A 277 -6.50 -11.23 -1.89
N VAL A 278 -5.73 -10.20 -2.24
CA VAL A 278 -4.28 -10.36 -2.46
C VAL A 278 -3.58 -10.38 -1.10
N ASP A 279 -3.61 -11.53 -0.45
CA ASP A 279 -2.96 -11.78 0.83
C ASP A 279 -1.89 -12.89 0.71
N PRO A 280 -1.10 -13.18 1.75
CA PRO A 280 -0.13 -14.27 1.69
C PRO A 280 -0.77 -15.64 1.42
N ASN A 281 -2.03 -15.84 1.80
CA ASN A 281 -2.77 -17.08 1.53
C ASN A 281 -2.99 -17.27 0.03
N PHE A 282 -3.29 -16.20 -0.70
CA PHE A 282 -3.40 -16.24 -2.15
C PHE A 282 -2.13 -16.82 -2.83
N ILE A 283 -0.93 -16.50 -2.31
CA ILE A 283 0.32 -17.08 -2.83
C ILE A 283 0.39 -18.59 -2.55
N LEU A 284 -0.01 -19.02 -1.35
CA LEU A 284 -0.06 -20.45 -1.00
C LEU A 284 -1.06 -21.22 -1.89
N GLU A 285 -2.23 -20.63 -2.13
CA GLU A 285 -3.23 -21.18 -3.05
C GLU A 285 -2.68 -21.28 -4.47
N MET A 286 -2.04 -20.22 -4.98
CA MET A 286 -1.38 -20.26 -6.29
C MET A 286 -0.33 -21.37 -6.37
N ILE A 287 0.51 -21.54 -5.36
CA ILE A 287 1.51 -22.61 -5.32
C ILE A 287 0.82 -23.97 -5.39
N GLY A 288 -0.23 -24.20 -4.59
CA GLY A 288 -0.99 -25.46 -4.59
C GLY A 288 -1.59 -25.79 -5.96
N VAL A 289 -2.20 -24.79 -6.63
CA VAL A 289 -2.77 -24.97 -7.97
C VAL A 289 -1.67 -25.23 -9.01
N VAL A 290 -0.56 -24.49 -8.97
CA VAL A 290 0.59 -24.71 -9.87
C VAL A 290 1.16 -26.12 -9.70
N THR A 291 1.39 -26.57 -8.46
CA THR A 291 1.88 -27.92 -8.17
C THR A 291 0.93 -29.00 -8.69
N THR A 292 -0.38 -28.82 -8.47
CA THR A 292 -1.41 -29.76 -8.95
C THR A 292 -1.40 -29.83 -10.47
N TYR A 293 -1.38 -28.67 -11.15
CA TYR A 293 -1.37 -28.62 -12.60
C TYR A 293 -0.09 -29.23 -13.19
N LEU A 294 1.07 -28.97 -12.59
CA LEU A 294 2.34 -29.58 -12.99
C LEU A 294 2.31 -31.10 -12.83
N SER A 295 1.79 -31.59 -11.71
CA SER A 295 1.64 -33.04 -11.47
C SER A 295 0.77 -33.69 -12.54
N ILE A 296 -0.34 -33.04 -12.92
CA ILE A 296 -1.22 -33.50 -14.01
C ILE A 296 -0.46 -33.52 -15.34
N MET A 297 0.21 -32.42 -15.71
CA MET A 297 0.98 -32.34 -16.97
C MET A 297 2.09 -33.39 -17.06
N ILE A 298 2.75 -33.69 -15.94
CA ILE A 298 3.80 -34.72 -15.88
C ILE A 298 3.19 -36.11 -16.02
N SER A 299 2.01 -36.36 -15.47
CA SER A 299 1.36 -37.68 -15.47
C SER A 299 0.76 -38.07 -16.82
N PHE A 300 0.30 -37.09 -17.62
CA PHE A 300 -0.24 -37.32 -18.96
C PHE A 300 0.83 -37.32 -20.07
N ARG A 301 2.10 -37.30 -19.67
CA ARG A 301 3.22 -37.45 -20.57
C ARG A 301 3.55 -38.92 -20.77
#